data_AF-A0A942S9T7-F1
#
_entry.id   AF-A0A942S9T7-F1
#
_cell.length_a   1.000
_cell.length_b   1.000
_cell.length_c   1.000
_cell.angle_alpha   90.00
_cell.angle_beta   90.00
_cell.angle_gamma   90.00
#
_symmetry.space_group_name_H-M   'P 1'
#
loop_
_entity.id
_entity.type
_entity.pdbx_description
1 polymer ?
#
loop_
_entity_poly.entity_id
_entity_poly.type
_entity_poly.pdbx_seq_one_letter_code
_entity_poly.pdbx_strand_id
1 'polypeptide(L)'
;MVATYFDFAKIQVTQQSIENYLERGRLYEEGHFSYNDVGVSSKTFTFWKSRGLLDFLGKGKWGRLSFMQLTWVKFLETLRQLNVPVLTMQQLYESLFRDAVKNKLAYQKLDQKTNELKIKIKSGTASGDERYVYQSLEASLKNKEWMDILNAESSYFFEYIAHCIYTNERVDCFLHRDGTAHFYMVKQELENSESTYHHKKLEPHLYININQMLSEMIPDRLQAEFIKTDDKIDKREQEVLKQLRNKNVKTVTIHFNDRTKEIERVEFDEHGLIQGDKAEQVMRILGLDNYSTIEINTRDKKTLSFKRKQKRYI
;
A
#
# COMPACT_ATOMS: atom_id res chain seq x y z
N MET A 1 -6.67 16.09 7.43
CA MET A 1 -6.07 15.02 6.61
C MET A 1 -7.19 14.13 6.07
N VAL A 2 -7.98 14.67 5.13
CA VAL A 2 -9.13 14.05 4.45
C VAL A 2 -9.37 14.80 3.12
N ALA A 3 -9.95 14.11 2.13
CA ALA A 3 -10.63 14.64 0.93
C ALA A 3 -9.82 15.09 -0.30
N THR A 4 -8.48 14.98 -0.32
CA THR A 4 -7.68 15.65 -1.37
C THR A 4 -7.05 14.75 -2.44
N TYR A 5 -6.88 13.45 -2.16
CA TYR A 5 -6.27 12.46 -3.07
C TYR A 5 -7.25 11.37 -3.57
N PHE A 6 -8.56 11.53 -3.33
CA PHE A 6 -9.51 10.43 -3.43
C PHE A 6 -10.43 10.54 -4.67
N ASP A 7 -10.17 9.71 -5.68
CA ASP A 7 -11.12 9.52 -6.79
C ASP A 7 -12.21 8.51 -6.39
N PHE A 8 -13.28 9.01 -5.76
CA PHE A 8 -14.41 8.23 -5.24
C PHE A 8 -15.22 7.45 -6.30
N ALA A 9 -14.80 7.42 -7.57
CA ALA A 9 -15.63 6.99 -8.70
C ALA A 9 -15.87 5.47 -8.88
N LYS A 10 -15.28 4.59 -8.06
CA LYS A 10 -15.32 3.12 -8.26
C LYS A 10 -15.62 2.26 -7.01
N ILE A 11 -15.95 2.85 -5.86
CA ILE A 11 -16.08 2.14 -4.58
C ILE A 11 -17.53 2.14 -4.11
N GLN A 12 -18.08 0.97 -3.75
CA GLN A 12 -19.34 0.90 -2.99
C GLN A 12 -19.04 1.22 -1.53
N VAL A 13 -19.32 2.46 -1.12
CA VAL A 13 -18.93 2.97 0.19
C VAL A 13 -19.76 2.31 1.30
N THR A 14 -19.10 1.50 2.12
CA THR A 14 -19.64 0.97 3.38
C THR A 14 -18.95 1.66 4.56
N GLN A 15 -19.57 1.65 5.74
CA GLN A 15 -18.95 2.25 6.93
C GLN A 15 -17.58 1.62 7.25
N GLN A 16 -17.44 0.30 7.06
CA GLN A 16 -16.18 -0.42 7.19
C GLN A 16 -15.13 0.05 6.17
N SER A 17 -15.53 0.36 4.93
CA SER A 17 -14.60 0.90 3.94
C SER A 17 -14.15 2.31 4.32
N ILE A 18 -15.03 3.18 4.84
CA ILE A 18 -14.65 4.52 5.32
C ILE A 18 -13.59 4.44 6.42
N GLU A 19 -13.76 3.54 7.40
CA GLU A 19 -12.79 3.31 8.47
C GLU A 19 -11.44 2.82 7.92
N ASN A 20 -11.47 1.86 6.97
CA ASN A 20 -10.27 1.40 6.26
C ASN A 20 -9.60 2.52 5.43
N TYR A 21 -10.35 3.44 4.81
CA TYR A 21 -9.79 4.60 4.11
C TYR A 21 -9.16 5.62 5.07
N LEU A 22 -9.72 5.77 6.28
CA LEU A 22 -9.15 6.62 7.32
C LEU A 22 -7.89 6.00 7.97
N GLU A 23 -7.76 4.67 8.05
CA GLU A 23 -6.47 4.01 8.34
C GLU A 23 -5.47 4.16 7.19
N ARG A 24 -5.90 3.94 5.93
CA ARG A 24 -5.07 4.12 4.71
C ARG A 24 -4.49 5.54 4.62
N GLY A 25 -5.32 6.57 4.76
CA GLY A 25 -4.89 7.97 4.71
C GLY A 25 -3.81 8.26 5.76
N ARG A 26 -4.01 7.80 6.99
CA ARG A 26 -3.00 7.89 8.06
C ARG A 26 -1.70 7.16 7.72
N LEU A 27 -1.73 5.97 7.11
CA LEU A 27 -0.50 5.29 6.64
C LEU A 27 0.24 6.04 5.51
N TYR A 28 -0.47 6.76 4.64
CA TYR A 28 0.13 7.56 3.56
C TYR A 28 0.63 8.94 4.01
N GLU A 29 0.08 9.50 5.09
CA GLU A 29 0.32 10.88 5.54
C GLU A 29 1.11 10.98 6.87
N GLU A 30 0.96 10.03 7.81
CA GLU A 30 1.67 10.03 9.09
C GLU A 30 3.11 9.47 8.98
N GLY A 31 4.02 10.03 9.78
CA GLY A 31 5.41 9.60 9.84
C GLY A 31 5.61 8.27 10.57
N HIS A 32 5.67 7.16 9.84
CA HIS A 32 5.91 5.81 10.40
C HIS A 32 7.28 5.21 10.03
N PHE A 33 7.85 5.59 8.88
CA PHE A 33 9.04 4.95 8.29
C PHE A 33 10.35 5.70 8.55
N SER A 34 11.48 5.03 8.33
CA SER A 34 12.83 5.61 8.35
C SER A 34 13.46 5.56 6.97
N TYR A 35 14.37 6.50 6.67
CA TYR A 35 15.17 6.45 5.45
C TYR A 35 16.07 5.20 5.38
N ASN A 36 16.42 4.61 6.53
CA ASN A 36 17.14 3.34 6.61
C ASN A 36 16.33 2.17 6.00
N ASP A 37 14.99 2.24 6.01
CA ASP A 37 14.11 1.15 5.58
C ASP A 37 14.20 0.90 4.06
N VAL A 38 14.72 1.89 3.31
CA VAL A 38 15.02 1.81 1.87
C VAL A 38 16.52 1.82 1.58
N GLY A 39 17.35 1.47 2.57
CA GLY A 39 18.81 1.30 2.43
C GLY A 39 19.64 2.58 2.41
N VAL A 40 19.02 3.75 2.59
CA VAL A 40 19.70 5.05 2.54
C VAL A 40 20.46 5.31 3.84
N SER A 41 21.70 5.78 3.76
CA SER A 41 22.48 6.14 4.95
C SER A 41 22.08 7.51 5.51
N SER A 42 22.25 7.71 6.82
CA SER A 42 22.04 9.01 7.47
C SER A 42 22.87 10.15 6.85
N LYS A 43 24.08 9.85 6.36
CA LYS A 43 24.93 10.81 5.64
C LYS A 43 24.32 11.18 4.27
N THR A 44 23.85 10.19 3.52
CA THR A 44 23.17 10.37 2.22
C THR A 44 21.90 11.20 2.37
N PHE A 45 21.05 10.86 3.34
CA PHE A 45 19.81 11.58 3.64
C PHE A 45 20.06 13.03 4.07
N THR A 46 21.05 13.26 4.95
CA THR A 46 21.46 14.62 5.37
C THR A 46 22.00 15.42 4.19
N PHE A 47 22.79 14.81 3.30
CA PHE A 47 23.28 15.45 2.09
C PHE A 47 22.13 15.86 1.15
N TRP A 48 21.18 14.96 0.85
CA TRP A 48 20.01 15.30 0.04
C TRP A 48 19.15 16.41 0.65
N LYS A 49 18.96 16.40 1.99
CA LYS A 49 18.27 17.48 2.70
C LYS A 49 19.01 18.82 2.57
N SER A 50 20.34 18.82 2.64
CA SER A 50 21.16 20.03 2.41
C SER A 50 21.15 20.54 0.96
N ARG A 51 20.71 19.70 0.00
CA ARG A 51 20.56 20.03 -1.43
C ARG A 51 19.12 20.40 -1.82
N GLY A 52 18.20 20.49 -0.86
CA GLY A 52 16.80 20.87 -1.10
C GLY A 52 15.93 19.78 -1.74
N LEU A 53 16.43 18.53 -1.82
CA LEU A 53 15.71 17.39 -2.41
C LEU A 53 14.61 16.81 -1.51
N LEU A 54 14.45 17.36 -0.31
CA LEU A 54 13.57 16.89 0.76
C LEU A 54 12.90 18.07 1.51
N ASP A 55 12.69 19.20 0.82
CA ASP A 55 12.17 20.43 1.44
C ASP A 55 10.76 20.25 2.04
N PHE A 56 9.96 19.30 1.51
CA PHE A 56 8.65 18.91 2.05
C PHE A 56 8.70 18.43 3.50
N LEU A 57 9.85 18.00 4.03
CA LEU A 57 10.01 17.66 5.44
C LEU A 57 10.04 18.89 6.36
N GLY A 58 10.29 20.08 5.81
CA GLY A 58 10.46 21.31 6.56
C GLY A 58 11.76 21.39 7.36
N LYS A 59 12.02 22.62 7.87
CA LYS A 59 13.18 22.90 8.73
C LYS A 59 12.97 22.25 10.11
N GLY A 60 14.04 21.76 10.71
CA GLY A 60 14.03 21.17 12.05
C GLY A 60 13.48 19.74 12.18
N LYS A 61 12.50 19.31 11.37
CA LYS A 61 11.97 17.93 11.47
C LYS A 61 13.03 16.89 11.07
N TRP A 62 13.53 16.14 12.06
CA TRP A 62 14.19 14.83 11.87
C TRP A 62 13.16 13.71 12.12
N GLY A 63 11.99 13.87 11.51
CA GLY A 63 10.85 12.98 11.69
C GLY A 63 10.94 11.73 10.84
N ARG A 64 10.17 10.72 11.25
CA ARG A 64 9.80 9.58 10.40
C ARG A 64 9.09 10.07 9.14
N LEU A 65 9.30 9.34 8.05
CA LEU A 65 8.70 9.58 6.74
C LEU A 65 7.31 8.95 6.67
N SER A 66 6.37 9.60 5.98
CA SER A 66 5.17 8.91 5.51
C SER A 66 5.50 7.99 4.34
N PHE A 67 4.59 7.07 3.95
CA PHE A 67 4.86 6.19 2.81
C PHE A 67 5.17 6.98 1.52
N MET A 68 4.38 8.02 1.22
CA MET A 68 4.60 8.88 0.05
C MET A 68 5.96 9.58 0.09
N GLN A 69 6.41 10.01 1.26
CA GLN A 69 7.73 10.63 1.43
C GLN A 69 8.86 9.59 1.28
N LEU A 70 8.64 8.36 1.74
CA LEU A 70 9.59 7.26 1.61
C LEU A 70 9.78 6.82 0.15
N THR A 71 8.74 6.84 -0.69
CA THR A 71 8.85 6.42 -2.10
C THR A 71 9.71 7.39 -2.91
N TRP A 72 9.68 8.69 -2.59
CA TRP A 72 10.64 9.66 -3.15
C TRP A 72 12.08 9.40 -2.69
N VAL A 73 12.28 9.02 -1.42
CA VAL A 73 13.61 8.67 -0.88
C VAL A 73 14.18 7.40 -1.54
N LYS A 74 13.34 6.38 -1.80
CA LYS A 74 13.71 5.21 -2.63
C LYS A 74 14.00 5.58 -4.08
N PHE A 75 13.24 6.51 -4.67
CA PHE A 75 13.48 6.98 -6.04
C PHE A 75 14.83 7.70 -6.16
N LEU A 76 15.16 8.59 -5.22
CA LEU A 76 16.49 9.22 -5.13
C LEU A 76 17.61 8.19 -4.96
N GLU A 77 17.39 7.14 -4.17
CA GLU A 77 18.35 6.05 -3.98
C GLU A 77 18.55 5.21 -5.27
N THR A 78 17.46 4.91 -5.98
CA THR A 78 17.49 4.22 -7.28
C THR A 78 18.28 5.05 -8.31
N LEU A 79 17.99 6.35 -8.40
CA LEU A 79 18.76 7.29 -9.23
C LEU A 79 20.24 7.33 -8.85
N ARG A 80 20.56 7.31 -7.54
CA ARG A 80 21.94 7.31 -7.04
C ARG A 80 22.68 6.01 -7.41
N GLN A 81 22.01 4.87 -7.33
CA GLN A 81 22.57 3.56 -7.73
C GLN A 81 22.81 3.48 -9.24
N LEU A 82 21.98 4.14 -10.04
CA LEU A 82 22.17 4.34 -11.48
C LEU A 82 23.19 5.44 -11.85
N ASN A 83 23.95 5.97 -10.86
CA ASN A 83 24.95 7.03 -11.00
C ASN A 83 24.42 8.37 -11.58
N VAL A 84 23.12 8.65 -11.41
CA VAL A 84 22.52 9.92 -11.84
C VAL A 84 23.10 11.09 -11.01
N PRO A 85 23.53 12.20 -11.63
CA PRO A 85 24.07 13.35 -10.90
C PRO A 85 23.06 13.99 -9.94
N VAL A 86 23.53 14.50 -8.80
CA VAL A 86 22.67 15.23 -7.84
C VAL A 86 22.03 16.48 -8.45
N LEU A 87 22.68 17.12 -9.43
CA LEU A 87 22.11 18.26 -10.16
C LEU A 87 20.85 17.84 -10.94
N THR A 88 20.88 16.67 -11.57
CA THR A 88 19.71 16.08 -12.24
C THR A 88 18.61 15.75 -11.24
N MET A 89 18.94 15.17 -10.08
CA MET A 89 17.96 14.97 -9.00
C MET A 89 17.30 16.29 -8.57
N GLN A 90 18.04 17.40 -8.56
CA GLN A 90 17.50 18.73 -8.21
C GLN A 90 16.57 19.28 -9.31
N GLN A 91 16.89 19.08 -10.60
CA GLN A 91 15.99 19.41 -11.71
C GLN A 91 14.68 18.61 -11.66
N LEU A 92 14.76 17.32 -11.30
CA LEU A 92 13.59 16.47 -11.08
C LEU A 92 12.76 16.93 -9.86
N TYR A 93 13.41 17.33 -8.76
CA TYR A 93 12.68 17.89 -7.61
C TYR A 93 11.96 19.21 -7.97
N GLU A 94 12.62 20.09 -8.73
CA GLU A 94 12.04 21.37 -9.14
C GLU A 94 10.77 21.17 -9.98
N SER A 95 10.86 20.32 -11.02
CA SER A 95 9.76 20.03 -11.95
C SER A 95 8.63 19.18 -11.34
N LEU A 96 8.94 18.24 -10.44
CA LEU A 96 7.93 17.37 -9.83
C LEU A 96 7.27 17.97 -8.59
N PHE A 97 7.99 18.78 -7.80
CA PHE A 97 7.49 19.36 -6.55
C PHE A 97 7.28 20.88 -6.64
N ARG A 98 8.29 21.68 -6.98
CA ARG A 98 8.13 23.16 -6.95
C ARG A 98 7.19 23.68 -8.02
N ASP A 99 7.25 23.13 -9.23
CA ASP A 99 6.30 23.46 -10.30
C ASP A 99 4.87 22.99 -9.97
N ALA A 100 4.67 21.95 -9.16
CA ALA A 100 3.33 21.57 -8.66
C ALA A 100 2.74 22.66 -7.75
N VAL A 101 3.52 23.12 -6.76
CA VAL A 101 3.13 24.23 -5.86
C VAL A 101 2.86 25.51 -6.66
N LYS A 102 3.77 25.87 -7.57
CA LYS A 102 3.71 27.08 -8.40
C LYS A 102 2.52 27.10 -9.36
N ASN A 103 2.19 25.97 -9.99
CA ASN A 103 1.03 25.84 -10.88
C ASN A 103 -0.29 25.66 -10.09
N LYS A 104 -0.24 25.55 -8.77
CA LYS A 104 -1.38 25.28 -7.87
C LYS A 104 -2.08 23.95 -8.14
N LEU A 105 -1.29 22.89 -8.34
CA LEU A 105 -1.77 21.55 -8.72
C LEU A 105 -2.96 21.08 -7.88
N ALA A 106 -2.86 21.20 -6.55
CA ALA A 106 -3.92 20.83 -5.64
C ALA A 106 -5.25 21.57 -5.91
N TYR A 107 -5.19 22.89 -6.15
CA TYR A 107 -6.37 23.68 -6.46
C TYR A 107 -7.02 23.22 -7.77
N GLN A 108 -6.21 23.01 -8.83
CA GLN A 108 -6.70 22.54 -10.12
C GLN A 108 -7.42 21.19 -10.00
N LYS A 109 -6.84 20.25 -9.25
CA LYS A 109 -7.40 18.91 -9.02
C LYS A 109 -8.70 18.95 -8.23
N LEU A 110 -8.75 19.72 -7.14
CA LEU A 110 -9.97 19.85 -6.33
C LEU A 110 -11.09 20.59 -7.08
N ASP A 111 -10.78 21.65 -7.83
CA ASP A 111 -11.77 22.38 -8.63
C ASP A 111 -12.31 21.51 -9.78
N GLN A 112 -11.45 20.80 -10.50
CA GLN A 112 -11.87 19.82 -11.51
C GLN A 112 -12.83 18.80 -10.90
N LYS A 113 -12.47 18.18 -9.78
CA LYS A 113 -13.30 17.13 -9.17
C LYS A 113 -14.63 17.68 -8.62
N THR A 114 -14.60 18.89 -8.07
CA THR A 114 -15.80 19.61 -7.63
C THR A 114 -16.72 19.88 -8.81
N ASN A 115 -16.19 20.32 -9.96
CA ASN A 115 -16.98 20.59 -11.15
C ASN A 115 -17.53 19.30 -11.82
N GLU A 116 -16.79 18.19 -11.83
CA GLU A 116 -17.30 16.87 -12.24
C GLU A 116 -18.53 16.46 -11.42
N LEU A 117 -18.43 16.55 -10.08
CA LEU A 117 -19.54 16.23 -9.18
C LEU A 117 -20.71 17.22 -9.33
N LYS A 118 -20.42 18.51 -9.54
CA LYS A 118 -21.42 19.56 -9.82
C LYS A 118 -22.28 19.24 -11.04
N ILE A 119 -21.66 18.67 -12.09
CA ILE A 119 -22.35 18.21 -13.29
C ILE A 119 -23.24 17.00 -12.95
N LYS A 120 -22.72 15.97 -12.27
CA LYS A 120 -23.52 14.80 -11.84
C LYS A 120 -24.72 15.17 -10.96
N ILE A 121 -24.56 16.16 -10.08
CA ILE A 121 -25.63 16.66 -9.20
C ILE A 121 -26.71 17.37 -10.03
N LYS A 122 -26.31 18.21 -10.99
CA LYS A 122 -27.24 18.89 -11.91
C LYS A 122 -27.99 17.93 -12.84
N SER A 123 -27.36 16.83 -13.28
CA SER A 123 -28.01 15.78 -14.08
C SER A 123 -28.85 14.80 -13.24
N GLY A 124 -28.93 14.97 -11.92
CA GLY A 124 -29.68 14.09 -11.01
C GLY A 124 -29.05 12.71 -10.79
N THR A 125 -27.91 12.41 -11.43
CA THR A 125 -27.23 11.12 -11.40
C THR A 125 -26.31 10.92 -10.19
N ALA A 126 -26.02 11.97 -9.42
CA ALA A 126 -25.18 11.87 -8.22
C ALA A 126 -25.88 11.13 -7.07
N SER A 127 -25.19 10.14 -6.52
CA SER A 127 -25.52 9.42 -5.28
C SER A 127 -25.54 10.32 -4.03
N GLY A 128 -25.91 9.76 -2.88
CA GLY A 128 -25.85 10.47 -1.58
C GLY A 128 -24.41 10.84 -1.20
N ASP A 129 -23.49 9.89 -1.32
CA ASP A 129 -22.08 10.08 -0.95
C ASP A 129 -21.38 11.10 -1.85
N GLU A 130 -21.66 11.09 -3.16
CA GLU A 130 -21.14 12.10 -4.10
C GLU A 130 -21.61 13.53 -3.77
N ARG A 131 -22.82 13.68 -3.21
CA ARG A 131 -23.32 14.99 -2.75
C ARG A 131 -22.61 15.45 -1.47
N TYR A 132 -22.33 14.53 -0.55
CA TYR A 132 -21.56 14.81 0.67
C TYR A 132 -20.09 15.16 0.35
N VAL A 133 -19.46 14.42 -0.56
CA VAL A 133 -18.12 14.70 -1.08
C VAL A 133 -18.08 16.06 -1.78
N TYR A 134 -19.07 16.39 -2.63
CA TYR A 134 -19.17 17.71 -3.26
C TYR A 134 -19.20 18.84 -2.23
N GLN A 135 -20.04 18.74 -1.18
CA GLN A 135 -20.11 19.76 -0.12
C GLN A 135 -18.78 19.90 0.63
N SER A 136 -18.11 18.78 0.92
CA SER A 136 -16.80 18.76 1.60
C SER A 136 -15.69 19.40 0.75
N LEU A 137 -15.68 19.16 -0.56
CA LEU A 137 -14.74 19.77 -1.50
C LEU A 137 -15.03 21.26 -1.72
N GLU A 138 -16.29 21.65 -1.87
CA GLU A 138 -16.70 23.05 -2.04
C GLU A 138 -16.39 23.89 -0.78
N ALA A 139 -16.48 23.29 0.41
CA ALA A 139 -16.02 23.90 1.66
C ALA A 139 -14.48 24.01 1.73
N SER A 140 -13.76 22.96 1.28
CA SER A 140 -12.29 22.94 1.28
C SER A 140 -11.70 24.00 0.34
N LEU A 141 -12.23 24.14 -0.88
CA LEU A 141 -11.80 25.15 -1.86
C LEU A 141 -11.99 26.60 -1.38
N LYS A 142 -12.95 26.85 -0.46
CA LYS A 142 -13.16 28.17 0.15
C LYS A 142 -12.21 28.45 1.31
N ASN A 143 -11.60 27.42 1.91
CA ASN A 143 -10.65 27.59 3.01
C ASN A 143 -9.24 27.83 2.45
N LYS A 144 -8.86 29.11 2.38
CA LYS A 144 -7.55 29.51 1.85
C LYS A 144 -6.37 28.87 2.60
N GLU A 145 -6.37 28.88 3.93
CA GLU A 145 -5.27 28.31 4.73
C GLU A 145 -5.10 26.81 4.47
N TRP A 146 -6.21 26.09 4.33
CA TRP A 146 -6.21 24.67 4.04
C TRP A 146 -5.74 24.37 2.60
N MET A 147 -6.12 25.21 1.64
CA MET A 147 -5.60 25.13 0.26
C MET A 147 -4.11 25.49 0.16
N ASP A 148 -3.62 26.48 0.92
CA ASP A 148 -2.21 26.87 0.94
C ASP A 148 -1.33 25.75 1.54
N ILE A 149 -1.78 25.09 2.63
CA ILE A 149 -1.13 23.90 3.21
C ILE A 149 -1.12 22.73 2.20
N LEU A 150 -2.30 22.35 1.69
CA LEU A 150 -2.45 21.23 0.76
C LEU A 150 -1.57 21.41 -0.48
N ASN A 151 -1.54 22.62 -1.03
CA ASN A 151 -0.76 22.91 -2.23
C ASN A 151 0.74 22.75 -1.97
N ALA A 152 1.24 23.11 -0.79
CA ALA A 152 2.64 22.93 -0.39
C ALA A 152 3.04 21.45 -0.16
N GLU A 153 2.08 20.56 0.14
CA GLU A 153 2.29 19.12 0.30
C GLU A 153 2.01 18.31 -0.99
N SER A 154 1.42 18.94 -2.01
CA SER A 154 1.14 18.31 -3.31
C SER A 154 2.36 18.25 -4.23
N SER A 155 2.49 17.17 -5.02
CA SER A 155 3.52 17.03 -6.06
C SER A 155 3.06 16.14 -7.21
N TYR A 156 3.57 16.37 -8.42
CA TYR A 156 3.32 15.49 -9.57
C TYR A 156 3.87 14.08 -9.30
N PHE A 157 4.97 13.94 -8.55
CA PHE A 157 5.48 12.63 -8.15
C PHE A 157 4.46 11.88 -7.28
N PHE A 158 3.87 12.54 -6.28
CA PHE A 158 2.85 11.91 -5.44
C PHE A 158 1.57 11.56 -6.20
N GLU A 159 1.17 12.34 -7.22
CA GLU A 159 0.09 11.96 -8.14
C GLU A 159 0.37 10.63 -8.86
N TYR A 160 1.60 10.41 -9.36
CA TYR A 160 1.97 9.15 -10.02
C TYR A 160 2.00 7.97 -9.05
N ILE A 161 2.49 8.15 -7.82
CA ILE A 161 2.48 7.10 -6.79
C ILE A 161 1.04 6.78 -6.35
N ALA A 162 0.20 7.81 -6.15
CA ALA A 162 -1.22 7.64 -5.83
C ALA A 162 -1.97 6.89 -6.94
N HIS A 163 -1.70 7.22 -8.22
CA HIS A 163 -2.24 6.49 -9.36
C HIS A 163 -1.89 5.00 -9.32
N CYS A 164 -0.61 4.65 -9.17
CA CYS A 164 -0.16 3.25 -9.02
C CYS A 164 -0.94 2.50 -7.92
N ILE A 165 -1.18 3.16 -6.79
CA ILE A 165 -1.84 2.58 -5.60
C ILE A 165 -3.35 2.42 -5.81
N TYR A 166 -4.02 3.39 -6.43
CA TYR A 166 -5.49 3.41 -6.53
C TYR A 166 -6.05 2.72 -7.76
N THR A 167 -5.33 2.70 -8.89
CA THR A 167 -5.81 2.02 -10.12
C THR A 167 -5.12 0.67 -10.36
N ASN A 168 -3.99 0.40 -9.69
CA ASN A 168 -3.10 -0.73 -9.97
C ASN A 168 -2.56 -0.74 -11.42
N GLU A 169 -2.57 0.42 -12.10
CA GLU A 169 -1.99 0.61 -13.44
C GLU A 169 -0.48 0.90 -13.35
N ARG A 170 0.23 0.71 -14.46
CA ARG A 170 1.70 0.84 -14.51
C ARG A 170 2.10 2.30 -14.72
N VAL A 171 3.05 2.82 -13.93
CA VAL A 171 3.76 4.07 -14.26
C VAL A 171 5.19 3.76 -14.68
N ASP A 172 5.48 4.16 -15.91
CA ASP A 172 6.81 4.09 -16.52
C ASP A 172 7.49 5.46 -16.43
N CYS A 173 8.72 5.53 -15.93
CA CYS A 173 9.54 6.74 -15.90
C CYS A 173 10.75 6.60 -16.83
N PHE A 174 10.92 7.56 -17.75
CA PHE A 174 12.05 7.64 -18.69
C PHE A 174 12.87 8.90 -18.39
N LEU A 175 14.11 8.75 -17.93
CA LEU A 175 15.04 9.85 -17.64
C LEU A 175 16.06 9.99 -18.78
N HIS A 176 16.02 11.13 -19.46
CA HIS A 176 16.85 11.44 -20.64
C HIS A 176 18.21 12.04 -20.23
N ARG A 177 19.18 12.05 -21.15
CA ARG A 177 20.55 12.55 -20.91
C ARG A 177 20.65 14.04 -20.57
N ASP A 178 19.64 14.84 -20.93
CA ASP A 178 19.55 16.26 -20.58
C ASP A 178 19.05 16.51 -19.15
N GLY A 179 18.61 15.46 -18.45
CA GLY A 179 18.04 15.51 -17.11
C GLY A 179 16.52 15.61 -17.06
N THR A 180 15.83 15.62 -18.20
CA THR A 180 14.36 15.58 -18.24
C THR A 180 13.83 14.18 -17.94
N ALA A 181 12.78 14.08 -17.12
CA ALA A 181 12.05 12.83 -16.91
C ALA A 181 10.63 12.91 -17.47
N HIS A 182 10.22 11.85 -18.16
CA HIS A 182 8.86 11.68 -18.65
C HIS A 182 8.21 10.50 -17.93
N PHE A 183 7.13 10.78 -17.21
CA PHE A 183 6.31 9.79 -16.51
C PHE A 183 5.05 9.48 -17.33
N TYR A 184 4.77 8.21 -17.55
CA TYR A 184 3.66 7.73 -18.36
C TYR A 184 2.77 6.79 -17.56
N MET A 185 1.49 7.13 -17.44
CA MET A 185 0.44 6.27 -16.87
C MET A 185 -0.07 5.32 -17.97
N VAL A 186 0.25 4.03 -17.85
CA VAL A 186 -0.11 3.00 -18.82
C VAL A 186 -1.42 2.34 -18.41
N LYS A 187 -2.50 2.84 -19.02
CA LYS A 187 -3.80 2.16 -18.98
C LYS A 187 -3.72 0.86 -19.76
N GLN A 188 -4.24 -0.23 -19.18
CA GLN A 188 -4.21 -1.57 -19.80
C GLN A 188 -4.97 -1.62 -21.15
N GLU A 189 -5.88 -0.67 -21.39
CA GLU A 189 -6.67 -0.57 -22.63
C GLU A 189 -5.93 0.16 -23.79
N LEU A 190 -4.75 0.74 -23.55
CA LEU A 190 -4.12 1.73 -24.46
C LEU A 190 -2.67 1.40 -24.88
N GLU A 191 -2.17 0.19 -24.65
CA GLU A 191 -0.84 -0.22 -25.17
C GLU A 191 -0.73 -0.17 -26.71
N ASN A 192 -1.86 -0.06 -27.43
CA ASN A 192 -1.93 0.02 -28.90
C ASN A 192 -1.93 1.45 -29.50
N SER A 193 -1.91 2.54 -28.71
CA SER A 193 -1.87 3.92 -29.26
C SER A 193 -0.44 4.47 -29.29
N GLU A 194 0.39 3.94 -30.19
CA GLU A 194 1.85 3.96 -30.09
C GLU A 194 2.56 5.31 -30.36
N SER A 195 1.96 6.24 -31.10
CA SER A 195 2.69 7.36 -31.75
C SER A 195 3.47 8.27 -30.79
N THR A 196 2.83 8.79 -29.73
CA THR A 196 3.49 9.68 -28.75
C THR A 196 4.42 8.91 -27.79
N TYR A 197 4.27 7.59 -27.71
CA TYR A 197 5.02 6.73 -26.79
C TYR A 197 6.37 6.29 -27.39
N HIS A 198 6.42 6.03 -28.71
CA HIS A 198 7.65 5.58 -29.37
C HIS A 198 8.66 6.69 -29.60
N HIS A 199 8.25 7.90 -29.98
CA HIS A 199 9.20 8.96 -30.34
C HIS A 199 10.18 9.33 -29.21
N LYS A 200 9.76 9.23 -27.94
CA LYS A 200 10.65 9.47 -26.78
C LYS A 200 11.43 8.23 -26.31
N LYS A 201 11.01 7.01 -26.67
CA LYS A 201 11.79 5.78 -26.43
C LYS A 201 13.04 5.66 -27.31
N LEU A 202 13.10 6.39 -28.43
CA LEU A 202 14.21 6.33 -29.39
C LEU A 202 15.47 7.08 -28.94
N GLU A 203 15.36 7.99 -27.96
CA GLU A 203 16.52 8.67 -27.37
C GLU A 203 17.18 7.81 -26.29
N PRO A 204 18.51 7.91 -26.08
CA PRO A 204 19.18 7.24 -24.96
C PRO A 204 18.68 7.73 -23.59
N HIS A 205 17.97 6.86 -22.87
CA HIS A 205 17.35 7.14 -21.58
C HIS A 205 17.65 6.04 -20.54
N LEU A 206 17.43 6.35 -19.27
CA LEU A 206 17.28 5.37 -18.19
C LEU A 206 15.78 5.09 -17.99
N TYR A 207 15.39 3.81 -18.03
CA TYR A 207 14.03 3.37 -17.71
C TYR A 207 13.92 2.97 -16.24
N ILE A 208 12.89 3.47 -15.55
CA ILE A 208 12.59 3.15 -14.15
C ILE A 208 11.11 2.74 -14.07
N ASN A 209 10.87 1.47 -13.72
CA ASN A 209 9.54 0.95 -13.46
C ASN A 209 9.12 1.32 -12.04
N ILE A 210 8.12 2.21 -11.89
CA ILE A 210 7.71 2.72 -10.58
C ILE A 210 7.00 1.63 -9.76
N ASN A 211 6.20 0.77 -10.39
CA ASN A 211 5.49 -0.32 -9.71
C ASN A 211 6.46 -1.37 -9.14
N GLN A 212 7.55 -1.68 -9.85
CA GLN A 212 8.62 -2.54 -9.35
C GLN A 212 9.34 -1.90 -8.15
N MET A 213 9.66 -0.61 -8.24
CA MET A 213 10.25 0.13 -7.12
C MET A 213 9.32 0.13 -5.89
N LEU A 214 8.00 0.23 -6.09
CA LEU A 214 6.99 0.15 -5.03
C LEU A 214 6.85 -1.26 -4.44
N SER A 215 6.92 -2.33 -5.26
CA SER A 215 6.80 -3.69 -4.75
C SER A 215 7.95 -4.06 -3.79
N GLU A 216 9.17 -3.60 -4.09
CA GLU A 216 10.34 -3.73 -3.21
C GLU A 216 10.19 -2.99 -1.87
N MET A 217 9.31 -1.98 -1.80
CA MET A 217 9.03 -1.21 -0.58
C MET A 217 7.90 -1.78 0.27
N ILE A 218 7.19 -2.81 -0.20
CA ILE A 218 6.09 -3.45 0.53
C ILE A 218 6.55 -4.87 0.93
N PRO A 219 7.40 -5.01 1.97
CA PRO A 219 7.80 -6.32 2.47
C PRO A 219 6.57 -7.12 2.93
N ASP A 220 6.71 -8.45 3.02
CA ASP A 220 5.63 -9.39 3.39
C ASP A 220 4.96 -9.09 4.74
N ARG A 221 5.57 -8.24 5.57
CA ARG A 221 4.97 -7.64 6.75
C ARG A 221 3.93 -6.56 6.42
N LEU A 222 4.29 -5.55 5.61
CA LEU A 222 3.36 -4.48 5.20
C LEU A 222 2.26 -5.01 4.28
N GLN A 223 2.51 -6.08 3.53
CA GLN A 223 1.44 -6.80 2.82
C GLN A 223 0.26 -7.18 3.74
N ALA A 224 0.46 -7.40 5.06
CA ALA A 224 -0.66 -7.62 5.98
C ALA A 224 -1.64 -6.44 6.07
N GLU A 225 -1.14 -5.22 5.94
CA GLU A 225 -1.88 -3.97 6.15
C GLU A 225 -2.34 -3.37 4.81
N PHE A 226 -1.58 -3.58 3.74
CA PHE A 226 -1.96 -3.19 2.37
C PHE A 226 -3.00 -4.16 1.74
N ILE A 227 -2.93 -5.48 2.01
CA ILE A 227 -3.86 -6.49 1.46
C ILE A 227 -5.24 -6.49 2.16
N LYS A 228 -5.43 -5.73 3.26
CA LYS A 228 -6.74 -5.47 3.91
C LYS A 228 -7.86 -4.95 2.96
N THR A 229 -7.54 -4.65 1.70
CA THR A 229 -8.32 -3.74 0.84
C THR A 229 -8.26 -4.06 -0.66
N ASP A 230 -8.17 -5.34 -1.04
CA ASP A 230 -8.81 -5.79 -2.29
C ASP A 230 -10.16 -6.40 -1.90
N ASP A 231 -11.26 -5.74 -2.26
CA ASP A 231 -12.64 -6.17 -1.95
C ASP A 231 -13.01 -7.51 -2.62
N LYS A 232 -12.09 -8.07 -3.43
CA LYS A 232 -12.18 -9.43 -4.01
C LYS A 232 -11.80 -10.55 -3.04
N ILE A 233 -11.06 -10.28 -1.96
CA ILE A 233 -10.52 -11.32 -1.06
C ILE A 233 -11.52 -11.60 0.07
N ASP A 234 -12.26 -12.72 -0.03
CA ASP A 234 -13.27 -13.09 0.96
C ASP A 234 -12.65 -13.43 2.33
N LYS A 235 -13.47 -13.35 3.39
CA LYS A 235 -13.13 -13.74 4.76
C LYS A 235 -12.55 -15.17 4.85
N ARG A 236 -12.95 -16.11 3.96
CA ARG A 236 -12.33 -17.45 3.86
C ARG A 236 -10.87 -17.35 3.42
N GLU A 237 -10.60 -16.60 2.37
CA GLU A 237 -9.25 -16.40 1.80
C GLU A 237 -8.34 -15.61 2.76
N GLN A 238 -8.90 -14.65 3.50
CA GLN A 238 -8.19 -13.95 4.57
C GLN A 238 -7.73 -14.90 5.69
N GLU A 239 -8.55 -15.88 6.08
CA GLU A 239 -8.15 -16.90 7.07
C GLU A 239 -7.12 -17.89 6.49
N VAL A 240 -7.24 -18.28 5.20
CA VAL A 240 -6.21 -19.06 4.49
C VAL A 240 -4.86 -18.34 4.53
N LEU A 241 -4.81 -17.06 4.14
CA LEU A 241 -3.60 -16.23 4.16
C LEU A 241 -3.03 -16.05 5.56
N LYS A 242 -3.89 -15.96 6.58
CA LYS A 242 -3.48 -15.90 7.99
C LYS A 242 -2.81 -17.20 8.47
N GLN A 243 -3.35 -18.36 8.09
CA GLN A 243 -2.79 -19.66 8.49
C GLN A 243 -1.55 -20.06 7.68
N LEU A 244 -1.46 -19.69 6.40
CA LEU A 244 -0.22 -19.82 5.60
C LEU A 244 0.99 -19.09 6.21
N ARG A 245 0.74 -18.12 7.11
CA ARG A 245 1.77 -17.32 7.81
C ARG A 245 2.06 -17.82 9.24
N ASN A 246 1.29 -18.80 9.73
CA ASN A 246 1.54 -19.47 11.01
C ASN A 246 2.69 -20.49 10.83
N LYS A 247 3.85 -20.24 11.44
CA LYS A 247 5.04 -21.11 11.31
C LYS A 247 4.86 -22.55 11.81
N ASN A 248 3.75 -22.84 12.51
CA ASN A 248 3.40 -24.19 12.94
C ASN A 248 2.55 -24.95 11.92
N VAL A 249 1.92 -24.27 10.96
CA VAL A 249 1.17 -24.90 9.85
C VAL A 249 2.19 -25.41 8.83
N LYS A 250 2.20 -26.72 8.58
CA LYS A 250 3.07 -27.32 7.55
C LYS A 250 2.37 -27.53 6.21
N THR A 251 1.05 -27.66 6.20
CA THR A 251 0.28 -27.94 4.99
C THR A 251 -1.09 -27.30 5.11
N VAL A 252 -1.54 -26.70 4.00
CA VAL A 252 -2.87 -26.11 3.84
C VAL A 252 -3.49 -26.76 2.62
N THR A 253 -4.61 -27.44 2.80
CA THR A 253 -5.32 -28.13 1.71
C THR A 253 -6.63 -27.41 1.44
N ILE A 254 -6.75 -26.85 0.24
CA ILE A 254 -7.93 -26.08 -0.20
C ILE A 254 -8.74 -26.96 -1.16
N HIS A 255 -9.99 -27.24 -0.80
CA HIS A 255 -10.94 -27.94 -1.65
C HIS A 255 -11.86 -26.92 -2.32
N PHE A 256 -11.83 -26.91 -3.65
CA PHE A 256 -12.73 -26.12 -4.48
C PHE A 256 -13.95 -26.96 -4.86
N ASN A 257 -15.11 -26.33 -4.98
CA ASN A 257 -16.28 -26.97 -5.56
C ASN A 257 -16.14 -27.02 -7.08
N ASP A 258 -16.13 -28.21 -7.69
CA ASP A 258 -15.90 -28.38 -9.15
C ASP A 258 -16.92 -27.64 -10.04
N ARG A 259 -18.08 -27.24 -9.50
CA ARG A 259 -19.14 -26.55 -10.27
C ARG A 259 -19.11 -25.04 -10.15
N THR A 260 -18.87 -24.49 -8.95
CA THR A 260 -18.82 -23.03 -8.74
C THR A 260 -17.41 -22.45 -8.77
N LYS A 261 -16.38 -23.30 -8.60
CA LYS A 261 -14.97 -22.94 -8.36
C LYS A 261 -14.72 -22.14 -7.08
N GLU A 262 -15.69 -22.09 -6.17
CA GLU A 262 -15.55 -21.47 -4.85
C GLU A 262 -14.87 -22.42 -3.86
N ILE A 263 -14.28 -21.86 -2.79
CA ILE A 263 -13.65 -22.65 -1.73
C ILE A 263 -14.73 -23.30 -0.85
N GLU A 264 -14.85 -24.61 -0.92
CA GLU A 264 -15.82 -25.41 -0.15
C GLU A 264 -15.28 -25.75 1.25
N ARG A 265 -14.02 -26.18 1.34
CA ARG A 265 -13.37 -26.59 2.60
C ARG A 265 -11.89 -26.22 2.60
N VAL A 266 -11.37 -25.83 3.76
CA VAL A 266 -9.93 -25.66 3.99
C VAL A 266 -9.52 -26.51 5.19
N GLU A 267 -8.43 -27.26 5.07
CA GLU A 267 -7.82 -28.03 6.14
C GLU A 267 -6.39 -27.53 6.42
N PHE A 268 -5.99 -27.55 7.69
CA PHE A 268 -4.72 -27.01 8.18
C PHE A 268 -4.03 -28.06 9.07
N ASP A 269 -2.83 -28.50 8.69
CA ASP A 269 -2.00 -29.38 9.52
C ASP A 269 -1.03 -28.56 10.39
N GLU A 270 -1.41 -28.35 11.65
CA GLU A 270 -0.58 -27.68 12.66
C GLU A 270 0.30 -28.66 13.46
N HIS A 271 1.58 -28.34 13.57
CA HIS A 271 2.54 -29.02 14.42
C HIS A 271 3.32 -28.00 15.26
N GLY A 272 2.95 -27.87 16.54
CA GLY A 272 3.66 -27.06 17.53
C GLY A 272 4.31 -27.91 18.63
N LEU A 273 5.43 -27.43 19.18
CA LEU A 273 6.09 -28.03 20.34
C LEU A 273 5.82 -27.17 21.59
N ILE A 274 5.03 -27.69 22.53
CA ILE A 274 4.79 -27.02 23.82
C ILE A 274 5.94 -27.37 24.78
N GLN A 275 6.54 -26.37 25.42
CA GLN A 275 7.66 -26.52 26.37
C GLN A 275 7.40 -25.77 27.69
N GLY A 276 8.17 -26.12 28.72
CA GLY A 276 8.14 -25.49 30.04
C GLY A 276 6.81 -25.69 30.78
N ASP A 277 6.50 -24.76 31.68
CA ASP A 277 5.37 -24.81 32.63
C ASP A 277 4.01 -25.06 31.94
N LYS A 278 3.85 -24.56 30.71
CA LYS A 278 2.63 -24.80 29.90
C LYS A 278 2.47 -26.26 29.49
N ALA A 279 3.58 -26.96 29.21
CA ALA A 279 3.55 -28.39 28.93
C ALA A 279 3.16 -29.18 30.20
N GLU A 280 3.71 -28.82 31.37
CA GLU A 280 3.33 -29.46 32.64
C GLU A 280 1.85 -29.28 32.99
N GLN A 281 1.31 -28.07 32.79
CA GLN A 281 -0.11 -27.79 33.01
C GLN A 281 -1.00 -28.62 32.06
N VAL A 282 -0.67 -28.69 30.77
CA VAL A 282 -1.42 -29.50 29.78
C VAL A 282 -1.32 -31.00 30.09
N MET A 283 -0.13 -31.50 30.44
CA MET A 283 0.05 -32.90 30.84
C MET A 283 -0.75 -33.23 32.11
N ARG A 284 -0.78 -32.34 33.10
CA ARG A 284 -1.57 -32.51 34.33
C ARG A 284 -3.08 -32.52 34.06
N ILE A 285 -3.57 -31.62 33.22
CA ILE A 285 -5.00 -31.54 32.84
C ILE A 285 -5.45 -32.78 32.06
N LEU A 286 -4.60 -33.31 31.17
CA LEU A 286 -4.88 -34.51 30.37
C LEU A 286 -4.49 -35.83 31.07
N GLY A 287 -3.99 -35.76 32.31
CA GLY A 287 -3.55 -36.91 33.11
C GLY A 287 -2.44 -37.72 32.45
N LEU A 288 -1.50 -37.07 31.75
CA LEU A 288 -0.45 -37.70 30.94
C LEU A 288 0.84 -37.91 31.75
N ASP A 289 1.36 -39.13 31.68
CA ASP A 289 2.66 -39.51 32.23
C ASP A 289 3.76 -39.44 31.15
N ASN A 290 5.02 -39.51 31.58
CA ASN A 290 6.17 -39.70 30.70
C ASN A 290 5.95 -40.88 29.72
N TYR A 291 6.35 -40.69 28.45
CA TYR A 291 6.19 -41.67 27.36
C TYR A 291 4.74 -42.10 27.03
N SER A 292 3.76 -41.27 27.37
CA SER A 292 2.38 -41.40 26.87
C SER A 292 2.15 -40.60 25.57
N THR A 293 1.07 -40.93 24.86
CA THR A 293 0.59 -40.21 23.68
C THR A 293 -0.92 -40.18 23.73
N ILE A 294 -1.53 -39.03 23.49
CA ILE A 294 -2.98 -38.88 23.36
C ILE A 294 -3.31 -38.24 22.01
N GLU A 295 -4.25 -38.85 21.31
CA GLU A 295 -4.84 -38.37 20.06
C GLU A 295 -6.28 -37.95 20.39
N ILE A 296 -6.69 -36.74 20.02
CA ILE A 296 -7.98 -36.13 20.40
C ILE A 296 -8.70 -35.66 19.14
N ASN A 297 -9.82 -36.31 18.82
CA ASN A 297 -10.60 -36.07 17.61
C ASN A 297 -12.01 -35.61 17.99
N THR A 298 -12.28 -34.32 17.74
CA THR A 298 -13.56 -33.65 18.03
C THR A 298 -14.51 -33.76 16.85
N ARG A 299 -15.74 -34.25 17.06
CA ARG A 299 -16.73 -34.46 15.98
C ARG A 299 -17.71 -33.30 15.82
N ASP A 300 -18.01 -32.61 16.93
CA ASP A 300 -18.86 -31.43 16.98
C ASP A 300 -18.52 -30.59 18.24
N LYS A 301 -19.23 -29.49 18.49
CA LYS A 301 -18.96 -28.59 19.64
C LYS A 301 -19.25 -29.19 21.04
N LYS A 302 -19.73 -30.43 21.13
CA LYS A 302 -20.12 -31.14 22.36
C LYS A 302 -19.53 -32.55 22.46
N THR A 303 -19.14 -33.16 21.35
CA THR A 303 -18.71 -34.57 21.28
C THR A 303 -17.24 -34.71 20.87
N LEU A 304 -16.44 -35.29 21.77
CA LEU A 304 -15.00 -35.48 21.63
C LEU A 304 -14.63 -36.95 21.86
N SER A 305 -13.81 -37.50 20.97
CA SER A 305 -13.25 -38.85 21.09
C SER A 305 -11.75 -38.77 21.35
N PHE A 306 -11.20 -39.68 22.14
CA PHE A 306 -9.76 -39.70 22.45
C PHE A 306 -9.19 -41.11 22.41
N LYS A 307 -7.89 -41.21 22.17
CA LYS A 307 -7.15 -42.47 22.05
C LYS A 307 -5.79 -42.31 22.73
N ARG A 308 -5.63 -42.94 23.90
CA ARG A 308 -4.40 -42.94 24.70
C ARG A 308 -3.55 -44.16 24.38
N LYS A 309 -2.26 -43.96 24.16
CA LYS A 309 -1.23 -45.01 24.18
C LYS A 309 -0.27 -44.71 25.34
N GLN A 310 0.04 -45.71 26.15
CA GLN A 310 1.08 -45.64 27.18
C GLN A 310 2.15 -46.68 26.85
N LYS A 311 3.41 -46.26 26.70
CA LYS A 311 4.52 -47.21 26.62
C LYS A 311 4.94 -47.58 28.04
N ARG A 312 4.95 -48.88 28.35
CA ARG A 312 5.62 -49.43 29.53
C ARG A 312 6.77 -50.29 29.04
N TYR A 313 7.96 -50.03 29.55
CA TYR A 313 9.06 -50.98 29.49
C TYR A 313 8.90 -51.94 30.69
N ILE A 314 9.28 -53.20 30.48
CA ILE A 314 9.29 -54.29 31.47
C ILE A 314 10.74 -54.74 31.58
#